data_AF-A0A1D6IF20-F1
#
_entry.id   AF-A0A1D6IF20-F1
#
_cell.length_a   1.000
_cell.length_b   1.000
_cell.length_c   1.000
_cell.angle_alpha   90.00
_cell.angle_beta   90.00
_cell.angle_gamma   90.00
#
_symmetry.space_group_name_H-M   'P 1'
#
loop_
_entity.id
_entity.type
_entity.pdbx_description
1 polymer ?
#
loop_
_entity_poly.entity_id
_entity_poly.type
_entity_poly.pdbx_seq_one_letter_code
_entity_poly.pdbx_strand_id
1 'polypeptide(L)'
;MVVVLKGLVKPMSEASIGLRIPKHDKEEDKSEEEGKGDEEDEGPVIPDRATIEAIRIAMYTDKPGDGPRSTKGVFSGISNRGPATVWGLSVMATGRLWMIEMMMMTKKKRGNGRKSSSGRGLVGGWTMLLLREFLSIALQADVANKALQDNIQKLRETHKTIVSALVKTDTHLNEALSEISSLESGLHDAEKRFVYMQELRDYISVMCDFLNDKAFLMELEENIQQLHEKRALAISERRAADLADESGVIEAAVIAAVSILSKGSSSTCLSAASNAAQAAAAAARGSSNLQPKLDEFGRDINMQKRMDLKRREEDRRQRKTQSETKRLASAAKNKDIKKIEGELSTDESDSESTAYVSSRDEFLKAADHVFIDAKEEYSSLRIVKDKFEGWKAQYPSAYRDAHVALSAPSVFSPYVRLELLKWDPLHETIDFFDMDWHKDAQDLGLSIELLPLSHPDEQFDMSPFYAAIVVSWLRL
;
A
#
# COMPACT_ATOMS: atom_id res chain seq x y z
N MET A 1 16.61 -8.22 -33.43
CA MET A 1 18.01 -8.09 -33.88
C MET A 1 18.89 -8.15 -32.63
N VAL A 2 19.08 -9.34 -32.06
CA VAL A 2 19.82 -9.52 -30.80
C VAL A 2 21.27 -9.80 -31.16
N VAL A 3 22.11 -8.79 -30.99
CA VAL A 3 23.55 -8.85 -31.21
C VAL A 3 24.15 -9.75 -30.12
N VAL A 4 24.71 -10.88 -30.54
CA VAL A 4 25.40 -11.84 -29.68
C VAL A 4 26.68 -11.19 -29.14
N LEU A 5 26.62 -10.63 -27.94
CA LEU A 5 27.80 -10.21 -27.18
C LEU A 5 28.51 -11.47 -26.64
N LYS A 6 29.24 -12.14 -27.52
CA LYS A 6 30.29 -13.10 -27.15
C LYS A 6 31.49 -12.30 -26.64
N GLY A 7 31.67 -12.24 -25.33
CA GLY A 7 32.92 -11.75 -24.78
C GLY A 7 32.88 -11.46 -23.29
N LEU A 8 33.56 -12.32 -22.53
CA LEU A 8 34.17 -12.01 -21.24
C LEU A 8 33.24 -11.93 -20.02
N VAL A 9 32.59 -13.05 -19.68
CA VAL A 9 32.32 -13.36 -18.27
C VAL A 9 33.23 -14.51 -17.87
N LYS A 10 34.33 -14.18 -17.20
CA LYS A 10 35.17 -15.15 -16.50
C LYS A 10 34.30 -15.81 -15.41
N PRO A 11 34.32 -17.14 -15.26
CA PRO A 11 33.52 -17.81 -14.24
C PRO A 11 33.97 -17.33 -12.86
N MET A 12 33.04 -16.68 -12.16
CA MET A 12 33.23 -16.22 -10.79
C MET A 12 33.39 -17.46 -9.92
N SER A 13 34.62 -17.68 -9.46
CA SER A 13 34.97 -18.76 -8.53
C SER A 13 34.10 -18.63 -7.28
N GLU A 14 33.34 -19.69 -7.00
CA GLU A 14 32.70 -20.08 -5.74
C GLU A 14 33.02 -19.14 -4.57
N ALA A 15 32.33 -18.01 -4.50
CA ALA A 15 32.30 -17.20 -3.30
C ALA A 15 31.30 -17.87 -2.37
N SER A 16 31.81 -18.75 -1.50
CA SER A 16 31.06 -19.27 -0.35
C SER A 16 30.32 -18.11 0.32
N ILE A 17 29.00 -18.24 0.42
CA ILE A 17 28.10 -17.32 1.10
C ILE A 17 28.49 -17.32 2.57
N GLY A 18 29.40 -16.40 2.93
CA GLY A 18 29.85 -16.17 4.29
C GLY A 18 28.83 -15.31 5.01
N LEU A 19 28.16 -15.91 5.99
CA LEU A 19 27.32 -15.26 7.00
C LEU A 19 28.05 -14.03 7.59
N ARG A 20 27.64 -12.82 7.20
CA ARG A 20 28.16 -11.57 7.80
C ARG A 20 27.46 -11.33 9.14
N ILE A 21 28.19 -11.54 10.23
CA ILE A 21 27.82 -11.09 11.57
C ILE A 21 28.12 -9.58 11.66
N PRO A 22 27.24 -8.75 12.27
CA PRO A 22 27.35 -7.29 12.22
C PRO A 22 28.55 -6.79 13.02
N LYS A 23 29.38 -5.93 12.42
CA LYS A 23 30.46 -5.22 13.12
C LYS A 23 29.95 -3.84 13.54
N HIS A 24 29.88 -3.66 14.86
CA HIS A 24 29.65 -2.42 15.57
C HIS A 24 30.70 -1.35 15.24
N ASP A 25 30.18 -0.15 15.01
CA ASP A 25 30.68 1.20 15.32
C ASP A 25 32.18 1.47 15.29
N LYS A 26 32.58 2.29 14.32
CA LYS A 26 33.62 3.29 14.51
C LYS A 26 33.15 4.63 13.92
N GLU A 27 32.89 5.56 14.82
CA GLU A 27 32.95 7.00 14.60
C GLU A 27 34.30 7.36 13.97
N GLU A 28 34.29 8.23 12.96
CA GLU A 28 35.29 9.29 12.82
C GLU A 28 34.91 10.26 11.68
N ASP A 29 34.59 11.49 12.13
CA ASP A 29 35.02 12.78 11.60
C ASP A 29 34.69 13.23 10.17
N LYS A 30 33.66 14.09 10.17
CA LYS A 30 33.55 15.38 9.48
C LYS A 30 34.77 15.81 8.66
N SER A 31 34.58 15.89 7.35
CA SER A 31 35.25 16.87 6.50
C SER A 31 34.20 17.65 5.73
N GLU A 32 34.11 18.93 6.06
CA GLU A 32 33.36 19.96 5.35
C GLU A 32 34.00 20.19 3.97
N GLU A 33 33.19 20.17 2.91
CA GLU A 33 33.58 20.77 1.65
C GLU A 33 32.38 21.54 1.08
N GLU A 34 32.47 22.87 1.22
CA GLU A 34 31.59 23.86 0.64
C GLU A 34 31.82 23.96 -0.87
N GLY A 35 30.75 24.01 -1.66
CA GLY A 35 30.87 24.13 -3.12
C GLY A 35 29.57 24.42 -3.85
N LYS A 36 29.15 25.69 -3.77
CA LYS A 36 28.16 26.42 -4.58
C LYS A 36 27.67 25.76 -5.89
N GLY A 37 26.35 25.76 -6.04
CA GLY A 37 25.64 25.67 -7.31
C GLY A 37 24.22 26.18 -7.12
N ASP A 38 24.03 27.47 -7.41
CA ASP A 38 22.76 28.19 -7.33
C ASP A 38 21.81 27.71 -8.45
N GLU A 39 20.79 26.93 -8.10
CA GLU A 39 19.57 26.80 -8.92
C GLU A 39 18.38 27.00 -8.00
N GLU A 40 17.81 28.20 -8.08
CA GLU A 40 16.55 28.61 -7.47
C GLU A 40 15.39 27.82 -8.12
N ASP A 41 15.27 26.54 -7.80
CA ASP A 41 14.03 25.80 -8.04
C ASP A 41 13.12 26.07 -6.84
N GLU A 42 12.01 26.78 -7.07
CA GLU A 42 11.04 27.17 -6.05
C GLU A 42 10.50 25.93 -5.34
N GLY A 43 11.20 25.54 -4.26
CA GLY A 43 10.81 24.45 -3.39
C GLY A 43 9.42 24.71 -2.81
N PRO A 44 8.63 23.65 -2.59
CA PRO A 44 7.23 23.76 -2.23
C PRO A 44 7.05 24.65 -1.00
N VAL A 45 6.29 25.73 -1.21
CA VAL A 45 5.93 26.73 -0.20
C VAL A 45 5.45 26.00 1.06
N ILE A 46 6.26 26.05 2.12
CA ILE A 46 5.90 25.52 3.43
C ILE A 46 4.64 26.28 3.87
N PRO A 47 3.47 25.62 3.97
CA PRO A 47 2.24 26.31 4.33
C PRO A 47 2.41 26.92 5.71
N ASP A 48 2.01 28.18 5.85
CA ASP A 48 2.08 28.85 7.15
C ASP A 48 1.23 28.12 8.19
N ARG A 49 1.51 28.38 9.47
CA ARG A 49 0.81 27.73 10.59
C ARG A 49 -0.72 27.88 10.49
N ALA A 50 -1.20 28.97 9.90
CA ALA A 50 -2.62 29.20 9.67
C ALA A 50 -3.19 28.22 8.64
N THR A 51 -2.47 27.95 7.54
CA THR A 51 -2.86 26.97 6.53
C THR A 51 -2.85 25.55 7.11
N ILE A 52 -1.84 25.19 7.92
CA ILE A 52 -1.80 23.89 8.61
C ILE A 52 -3.01 23.71 9.54
N GLU A 53 -3.35 24.75 10.33
CA GLU A 53 -4.53 24.71 11.20
C GLU A 53 -5.85 24.72 10.40
N ALA A 54 -5.93 25.41 9.27
CA ALA A 54 -7.11 25.40 8.40
C ALA A 54 -7.33 24.02 7.79
N ILE A 55 -6.26 23.35 7.33
CA ILE A 55 -6.31 21.96 6.84
C ILE A 55 -6.74 21.02 7.97
N ARG A 56 -6.18 21.20 9.18
CA ARG A 56 -6.59 20.45 10.37
C ARG A 56 -8.08 20.60 10.61
N ILE A 57 -8.58 21.83 10.71
CA ILE A 57 -10.00 22.11 10.97
C ILE A 57 -10.89 21.54 9.85
N ALA A 58 -10.48 21.68 8.58
CA ALA A 58 -11.24 21.14 7.45
C ALA A 58 -11.33 19.61 7.48
N MET A 59 -10.26 18.91 7.91
CA MET A 59 -10.30 17.46 8.10
C MET A 59 -11.20 17.03 9.27
N TYR A 60 -11.43 17.88 10.27
CA TYR A 60 -12.28 17.55 11.43
C TYR A 60 -13.74 18.02 11.32
N THR A 61 -14.10 18.83 10.32
CA THR A 61 -15.50 19.18 10.07
C THR A 61 -16.14 18.18 9.11
N ASP A 62 -16.31 16.95 9.60
CA ASP A 62 -17.15 15.96 8.94
C ASP A 62 -18.62 16.44 9.07
N LYS A 63 -19.21 16.87 7.96
CA LYS A 63 -20.61 17.29 7.95
C LYS A 63 -21.47 16.03 8.06
N PRO A 64 -22.30 15.87 9.10
CA PRO A 64 -23.21 14.74 9.17
C PRO A 64 -24.25 14.86 8.06
N GLY A 65 -24.04 14.11 6.98
CA GLY A 65 -25.08 13.73 6.04
C GLY A 65 -25.96 12.68 6.71
N ASP A 66 -27.26 12.93 6.82
CA ASP A 66 -28.26 12.40 5.88
C ASP A 66 -29.67 12.66 6.42
N GLY A 67 -30.63 12.99 5.54
CA GLY A 67 -32.05 13.11 5.90
C GLY A 67 -32.81 14.23 5.17
N PRO A 68 -33.68 13.91 4.19
CA PRO A 68 -34.28 14.91 3.32
C PRO A 68 -35.52 15.53 3.98
N ARG A 69 -35.48 16.83 4.28
CA ARG A 69 -36.69 17.61 4.59
C ARG A 69 -36.84 18.80 3.65
N SER A 70 -37.62 18.52 2.61
CA SER A 70 -38.57 19.41 1.93
C SER A 70 -38.22 20.90 1.92
N THR A 71 -37.63 21.29 0.80
CA THR A 71 -37.44 22.64 0.28
C THR A 71 -38.68 23.54 0.40
N LYS A 72 -38.64 24.48 1.33
CA LYS A 72 -39.23 25.82 1.13
C LYS A 72 -38.08 26.80 1.19
N GLY A 73 -37.74 27.34 0.02
CA GLY A 73 -36.62 28.26 -0.13
C GLY A 73 -36.83 29.56 0.62
N VAL A 74 -35.73 30.30 0.74
CA VAL A 74 -35.60 31.68 0.22
C VAL A 74 -34.16 32.12 0.55
N PHE A 75 -33.40 32.25 -0.53
CA PHE A 75 -32.40 33.26 -0.85
C PHE A 75 -31.22 33.59 0.08
N SER A 76 -30.09 33.57 -0.62
CA SER A 76 -29.04 34.60 -0.68
C SER A 76 -27.82 34.36 0.18
N GLY A 77 -26.73 34.08 -0.54
CA GLY A 77 -25.40 33.99 -0.01
C GLY A 77 -24.88 35.33 0.51
N ILE A 78 -23.93 35.20 1.43
CA ILE A 78 -22.91 36.19 1.68
C ILE A 78 -21.59 35.43 1.69
N SER A 79 -20.73 35.88 0.79
CA SER A 79 -19.36 35.48 0.56
C SER A 79 -18.47 35.59 1.79
N ASN A 80 -17.57 34.62 1.94
CA ASN A 80 -16.16 34.76 2.32
C ASN A 80 -15.79 36.01 3.13
N ARG A 81 -15.70 35.86 4.46
CA ARG A 81 -14.61 36.44 5.25
C ARG A 81 -14.10 35.37 6.20
N GLY A 82 -12.80 35.10 6.10
CA GLY A 82 -12.12 34.03 6.80
C GLY A 82 -12.13 34.17 8.33
N PRO A 83 -11.89 33.04 9.03
CA PRO A 83 -11.89 32.89 10.48
C PRO A 83 -10.44 33.03 11.00
N ALA A 84 -10.05 32.99 12.27
CA ALA A 84 -10.69 32.65 13.52
C ALA A 84 -9.87 33.35 14.62
N THR A 85 -10.32 34.50 15.12
CA THR A 85 -9.87 34.95 16.45
C THR A 85 -10.74 34.22 17.46
N VAL A 86 -10.20 33.10 17.94
CA VAL A 86 -10.48 32.43 19.22
C VAL A 86 -11.77 32.92 19.88
N TRP A 87 -12.87 32.24 19.56
CA TRP A 87 -14.16 32.42 20.22
C TRP A 87 -14.10 31.79 21.61
N GLY A 88 -13.49 32.52 22.54
CA GLY A 88 -13.60 32.29 23.97
C GLY A 88 -13.78 33.63 24.65
N LEU A 89 -14.91 33.82 25.33
CA LEU A 89 -15.26 34.96 26.22
C LEU A 89 -16.14 36.12 25.68
N SER A 90 -16.69 36.09 24.45
CA SER A 90 -17.58 37.19 24.00
C SER A 90 -19.08 37.03 24.32
N VAL A 91 -19.47 36.14 25.23
CA VAL A 91 -20.84 36.15 25.79
C VAL A 91 -21.03 37.25 26.85
N MET A 92 -19.94 37.85 27.36
CA MET A 92 -20.03 38.92 28.37
C MET A 92 -20.02 40.36 27.79
N ALA A 93 -19.70 40.54 26.51
CA ALA A 93 -19.63 41.88 25.90
C ALA A 93 -20.96 42.35 25.29
N THR A 94 -21.76 41.45 24.72
CA THR A 94 -23.08 41.78 24.16
C THR A 94 -24.11 42.16 25.22
N GLY A 95 -23.96 41.64 26.45
CA GLY A 95 -24.78 42.08 27.60
C GLY A 95 -24.57 43.56 27.97
N ARG A 96 -23.36 44.11 27.80
CA ARG A 96 -23.08 45.50 28.16
C ARG A 96 -23.58 46.50 27.12
N LEU A 97 -23.59 46.15 25.82
CA LEU A 97 -24.13 47.04 24.80
C LEU A 97 -25.66 47.09 24.84
N TRP A 98 -26.33 45.96 25.06
CA TRP A 98 -27.78 45.93 25.20
C TRP A 98 -28.26 46.74 26.41
N MET A 99 -27.50 46.73 27.50
CA MET A 99 -27.79 47.54 28.68
C MET A 99 -27.59 49.06 28.43
N ILE A 100 -26.55 49.44 27.67
CA ILE A 100 -26.34 50.85 27.29
C ILE A 100 -27.44 51.34 26.33
N GLU A 101 -27.90 50.50 25.40
CA GLU A 101 -28.95 50.88 24.45
C GLU A 101 -30.35 50.94 25.09
N MET A 102 -30.66 50.04 26.03
CA MET A 102 -31.86 50.18 26.89
C MET A 102 -31.80 51.45 27.75
N MET A 103 -30.62 51.84 28.22
CA MET A 103 -30.46 53.06 29.03
C MET A 103 -30.51 54.35 28.19
N MET A 104 -30.25 54.28 26.88
CA MET A 104 -30.49 55.41 25.97
C MET A 104 -31.95 55.47 25.46
N MET A 105 -32.63 54.33 25.27
CA MET A 105 -34.04 54.33 24.86
C MET A 105 -35.00 54.80 25.96
N THR A 106 -34.62 54.71 27.23
CA THR A 106 -35.43 55.26 28.34
C THR A 106 -35.34 56.78 28.50
N LYS A 107 -34.52 57.48 27.70
CA LYS A 107 -34.42 58.95 27.75
C LYS A 107 -35.00 59.70 26.56
N LYS A 108 -35.62 59.05 25.57
CA LYS A 108 -36.09 59.73 24.36
C LYS A 108 -37.54 59.40 23.99
N LYS A 109 -38.49 59.69 24.89
CA LYS A 109 -39.90 59.88 24.50
C LYS A 109 -40.69 60.69 25.55
N ARG A 110 -40.44 62.00 25.59
CA ARG A 110 -41.44 62.97 26.03
C ARG A 110 -41.20 64.33 25.38
N GLY A 111 -41.19 64.32 24.05
CA GLY A 111 -41.44 65.54 23.27
C GLY A 111 -42.95 65.76 23.22
N ASN A 112 -43.44 66.82 23.86
CA ASN A 112 -44.60 67.52 23.32
C ASN A 112 -44.41 69.01 23.60
N GLY A 113 -44.42 69.79 22.52
CA GLY A 113 -43.98 71.18 22.51
C GLY A 113 -44.83 72.06 23.41
N ARG A 114 -44.17 73.00 24.08
CA ARG A 114 -44.84 74.21 24.53
C ARG A 114 -43.94 75.40 24.26
N LYS A 115 -44.54 76.35 23.56
CA LYS A 115 -43.95 77.48 22.87
C LYS A 115 -43.10 78.33 23.80
N SER A 116 -41.94 78.70 23.28
CA SER A 116 -41.10 79.80 23.71
C SER A 116 -41.90 81.10 23.71
N SER A 117 -42.01 81.75 24.87
CA SER A 117 -42.13 83.20 24.95
C SER A 117 -41.22 83.69 26.06
N SER A 118 -40.14 84.31 25.59
CA SER A 118 -39.12 85.01 26.34
C SER A 118 -39.67 86.17 27.15
N GLY A 119 -39.11 86.37 28.35
CA GLY A 119 -38.94 87.70 28.94
C GLY A 119 -39.91 88.11 30.05
N ARG A 120 -39.50 87.92 31.31
CA ARG A 120 -39.09 89.02 32.21
C ARG A 120 -38.72 88.46 33.58
N GLY A 121 -37.60 88.96 34.10
CA GLY A 121 -37.05 88.57 35.37
C GLY A 121 -37.70 89.25 36.57
N LEU A 122 -37.51 88.54 37.68
CA LEU A 122 -37.21 88.99 39.04
C LEU A 122 -38.31 89.65 39.90
N VAL A 123 -38.35 89.08 41.11
CA VAL A 123 -38.92 89.53 42.40
C VAL A 123 -40.36 89.07 42.72
N GLY A 124 -40.44 88.06 43.59
CA GLY A 124 -41.66 87.46 44.15
C GLY A 124 -41.68 85.95 43.92
N GLY A 125 -40.98 85.11 44.68
CA GLY A 125 -40.84 85.10 46.13
C GLY A 125 -41.42 83.76 46.59
N TRP A 126 -40.55 82.82 46.97
CA TRP A 126 -40.65 81.71 47.95
C TRP A 126 -42.02 81.19 48.46
N THR A 127 -43.10 81.35 47.69
CA THR A 127 -44.48 81.04 48.09
C THR A 127 -44.98 79.72 47.50
N MET A 128 -44.18 79.03 46.68
CA MET A 128 -44.53 77.68 46.20
C MET A 128 -44.08 76.56 47.15
N LEU A 129 -43.49 76.87 48.31
CA LEU A 129 -43.13 75.87 49.32
C LEU A 129 -44.09 75.76 50.51
N LEU A 130 -45.15 76.59 50.59
CA LEU A 130 -46.11 76.57 51.72
C LEU A 130 -47.57 76.33 51.30
N LEU A 131 -47.80 75.62 50.19
CA LEU A 131 -49.13 75.09 49.82
C LEU A 131 -49.22 73.57 49.93
N ARG A 132 -48.37 72.97 50.78
CA ARG A 132 -48.42 71.54 51.12
C ARG A 132 -49.36 71.21 52.29
N GLU A 133 -50.01 72.21 52.87
CA GLU A 133 -51.00 72.08 53.94
C GLU A 133 -52.20 72.92 53.47
N PHE A 134 -53.39 72.42 53.15
CA PHE A 134 -54.26 71.50 53.88
C PHE A 134 -55.03 70.64 52.87
N LEU A 135 -54.52 69.45 52.55
CA LEU A 135 -55.41 68.40 52.09
C LEU A 135 -56.19 67.95 53.34
N SER A 136 -57.52 67.84 53.25
CA SER A 136 -58.31 67.19 54.31
C SER A 136 -57.68 65.83 54.63
N ILE A 137 -57.70 65.38 55.90
CA ILE A 137 -57.17 64.07 56.30
C ILE A 137 -57.65 62.95 55.36
N ALA A 138 -58.90 63.02 54.90
CA ALA A 138 -59.45 62.10 53.92
C ALA A 138 -58.70 62.14 52.58
N LEU A 139 -58.38 63.33 52.07
CA LEU A 139 -57.66 63.50 50.81
C LEU A 139 -56.18 63.10 50.92
N GLN A 140 -55.54 63.38 52.05
CA GLN A 140 -54.17 62.88 52.32
C GLN A 140 -54.15 61.36 52.41
N ALA A 141 -55.16 60.75 53.04
CA ALA A 141 -55.32 59.30 53.09
C ALA A 141 -55.57 58.71 51.68
N ASP A 142 -56.37 59.36 50.84
CA ASP A 142 -56.60 58.94 49.45
C ASP A 142 -55.32 59.02 48.61
N VAL A 143 -54.54 60.11 48.75
CA VAL A 143 -53.24 60.25 48.07
C VAL A 143 -52.26 59.17 48.54
N ALA A 144 -52.22 58.89 49.85
CA ALA A 144 -51.37 57.83 50.41
C ALA A 144 -51.81 56.43 49.91
N ASN A 145 -53.12 56.14 49.93
CA ASN A 145 -53.68 54.89 49.42
C ASN A 145 -53.36 54.70 47.93
N LYS A 146 -53.50 55.75 47.13
CA LYS A 146 -53.16 55.72 45.70
C LYS A 146 -51.66 55.50 45.49
N ALA A 147 -50.80 56.19 46.24
CA ALA A 147 -49.36 55.99 46.18
C ALA A 147 -48.96 54.56 46.59
N LEU A 148 -49.61 54.00 47.61
CA LEU A 148 -49.41 52.60 48.02
C LEU A 148 -49.86 51.63 46.93
N GLN A 149 -51.02 51.85 46.31
CA GLN A 149 -51.51 51.04 45.19
C GLN A 149 -50.55 51.10 44.00
N ASP A 150 -50.07 52.29 43.64
CA ASP A 150 -49.08 52.48 42.57
C ASP A 150 -47.77 51.75 42.87
N ASN A 151 -47.29 51.80 44.13
CA ASN A 151 -46.09 51.10 44.56
C ASN A 151 -46.27 49.58 44.55
N ILE A 152 -47.42 49.07 44.99
CA ILE A 152 -47.77 47.65 44.91
C ILE A 152 -47.79 47.21 43.44
N GLN A 153 -48.38 48.01 42.55
CA GLN A 153 -48.44 47.71 41.12
C GLN A 153 -47.05 47.68 40.50
N LYS A 154 -46.21 48.69 40.78
CA LYS A 154 -44.80 48.70 40.34
C LYS A 154 -44.03 47.49 40.87
N LEU A 155 -44.22 47.13 42.13
CA LEU A 155 -43.57 45.96 42.73
C LEU A 155 -44.01 44.66 42.05
N ARG A 156 -45.29 44.54 41.68
CA ARG A 156 -45.79 43.39 40.91
C ARG A 156 -45.19 43.33 39.51
N GLU A 157 -45.04 44.46 38.84
CA GLU A 157 -44.43 44.56 37.51
C GLU A 157 -42.92 44.23 37.54
N THR A 158 -42.19 44.76 38.52
CA THR A 158 -40.77 44.44 38.70
C THR A 158 -40.58 42.97 39.08
N HIS A 159 -41.42 42.43 39.96
CA HIS A 159 -41.40 41.01 40.30
C HIS A 159 -41.67 40.13 39.07
N LYS A 160 -42.69 40.44 38.25
CA LYS A 160 -42.95 39.73 36.99
C LYS A 160 -41.75 39.77 36.04
N THR A 161 -41.10 40.93 35.94
CA THR A 161 -39.92 41.12 35.09
C THR A 161 -38.75 40.26 35.60
N ILE A 162 -38.46 40.31 36.91
CA ILE A 162 -37.40 39.52 37.55
C ILE A 162 -37.67 38.02 37.39
N VAL A 163 -38.90 37.55 37.63
CA VAL A 163 -39.27 36.15 37.45
C VAL A 163 -39.08 35.72 35.99
N SER A 164 -39.49 36.54 35.02
CA SER A 164 -39.28 36.21 33.60
C SER A 164 -37.79 36.18 33.21
N ALA A 165 -36.97 37.05 33.79
CA ALA A 165 -35.53 37.05 33.58
C ALA A 165 -34.87 35.83 34.21
N LEU A 166 -35.30 35.46 35.43
CA LEU A 166 -34.85 34.27 36.14
C LEU A 166 -35.15 32.99 35.34
N VAL A 167 -36.37 32.86 34.81
CA VAL A 167 -36.74 31.73 33.96
C VAL A 167 -35.87 31.66 32.71
N LYS A 168 -35.60 32.80 32.04
CA LYS A 168 -34.70 32.83 30.88
C LYS A 168 -33.26 32.45 31.23
N THR A 169 -32.74 32.93 32.36
CA THR A 169 -31.39 32.55 32.79
C THR A 169 -31.30 31.08 33.15
N ASP A 170 -32.36 30.52 33.74
CA ASP A 170 -32.46 29.10 34.04
C ASP A 170 -32.51 28.25 32.76
N THR A 171 -33.30 28.66 31.75
CA THR A 171 -33.31 27.98 30.45
C THR A 171 -31.95 28.01 29.76
N HIS A 172 -31.27 29.16 29.74
CA HIS A 172 -29.93 29.27 29.16
C HIS A 172 -28.87 28.47 29.92
N LEU A 173 -28.98 28.40 31.24
CA LEU A 173 -28.09 27.56 32.05
C LEU A 173 -28.27 26.08 31.69
N ASN A 174 -29.52 25.62 31.59
CA ASN A 174 -29.82 24.25 31.20
C ASN A 174 -29.36 23.91 29.78
N GLU A 175 -29.54 24.84 28.83
CA GLU A 175 -29.02 24.72 27.45
C GLU A 175 -27.48 24.60 27.44
N ALA A 176 -26.79 25.48 28.16
CA ALA A 176 -25.33 25.46 28.24
C ALA A 176 -24.80 24.19 28.93
N LEU A 177 -25.46 23.70 29.98
CA LEU A 177 -25.10 22.44 30.63
C LEU A 177 -25.29 21.24 29.68
N SER A 178 -26.37 21.23 28.89
CA SER A 178 -26.59 20.22 27.86
C SER A 178 -25.53 20.26 26.76
N GLU A 179 -25.12 21.46 26.33
CA GLU A 179 -24.06 21.64 25.33
C GLU A 179 -22.69 21.20 25.86
N ILE A 180 -22.36 21.56 27.10
CA ILE A 180 -21.13 21.10 27.78
C ILE A 180 -21.10 19.57 27.82
N SER A 181 -22.20 18.93 28.23
CA SER A 181 -22.26 17.46 28.26
C SER A 181 -22.10 16.83 26.87
N SER A 182 -22.69 17.44 25.83
CA SER A 182 -22.49 17.01 24.45
C SER A 182 -21.03 17.14 24.01
N LEU A 183 -20.38 18.27 24.33
CA LEU A 183 -18.98 18.52 23.98
C LEU A 183 -18.03 17.58 24.73
N GLU A 184 -18.29 17.29 26.01
CA GLU A 184 -17.53 16.31 26.80
C GLU A 184 -17.61 14.92 26.18
N SER A 185 -18.80 14.49 25.74
CA SER A 185 -18.96 13.19 25.06
C SER A 185 -18.25 13.14 23.71
N GLY A 186 -18.36 14.21 22.91
CA GLY A 186 -17.68 14.31 21.62
C GLY A 186 -16.15 14.38 21.75
N LEU A 187 -15.64 15.04 22.80
CA LEU A 187 -14.22 15.08 23.12
C LEU A 187 -13.70 13.69 23.47
N HIS A 188 -14.42 12.93 24.28
CA HIS A 188 -14.04 11.57 24.64
C HIS A 188 -14.06 10.61 23.43
N ASP A 189 -15.01 10.76 22.52
CA ASP A 189 -15.00 9.99 21.27
C ASP A 189 -13.84 10.39 20.34
N ALA A 190 -13.51 11.68 20.27
CA ALA A 190 -12.34 12.17 19.53
C ALA A 190 -11.02 11.68 20.14
N GLU A 191 -10.92 11.63 21.47
CA GLU A 191 -9.77 11.08 22.19
C GLU A 191 -9.52 9.61 21.80
N LYS A 192 -10.57 8.79 21.78
CA LYS A 192 -10.43 7.38 21.36
C LYS A 192 -10.02 7.23 19.90
N ARG A 193 -10.58 8.04 18.99
CA ARG A 193 -10.16 8.06 17.58
C ARG A 193 -8.71 8.48 17.42
N PHE A 194 -8.26 9.42 18.25
CA PHE A 194 -6.86 9.84 18.27
C PHE A 194 -5.95 8.69 18.71
N VAL A 195 -6.26 8.02 19.83
CA VAL A 195 -5.49 6.86 20.30
C VAL A 195 -5.39 5.77 19.23
N TYR A 196 -6.52 5.43 18.60
CA TYR A 196 -6.55 4.52 17.46
C TYR A 196 -5.59 4.97 16.35
N MET A 197 -5.66 6.22 15.90
CA MET A 197 -4.78 6.70 14.81
C MET A 197 -3.30 6.71 15.21
N GLN A 198 -2.98 6.95 16.49
CA GLN A 198 -1.60 6.86 16.99
C GLN A 198 -1.09 5.43 16.92
N GLU A 199 -1.85 4.48 17.46
CA GLU A 199 -1.51 3.07 17.41
C GLU A 199 -1.34 2.58 15.94
N LEU A 200 -2.10 3.15 14.98
CA LEU A 200 -2.05 2.74 13.57
C LEU A 200 -0.71 3.12 12.99
N ARG A 201 -0.37 4.39 13.19
CA ARG A 201 0.84 4.97 12.68
C ARG A 201 2.04 4.28 13.32
N ASP A 202 1.99 4.01 14.62
CA ASP A 202 3.09 3.38 15.32
C ASP A 202 3.30 1.94 14.82
N TYR A 203 2.23 1.17 14.61
CA TYR A 203 2.30 -0.16 14.01
C TYR A 203 2.83 -0.11 12.57
N ILE A 204 2.30 0.77 11.72
CA ILE A 204 2.76 0.91 10.33
C ILE A 204 4.21 1.38 10.27
N SER A 205 4.65 2.27 11.16
CA SER A 205 6.04 2.72 11.21
C SER A 205 6.98 1.55 11.49
N VAL A 206 6.69 0.75 12.52
CA VAL A 206 7.50 -0.43 12.85
C VAL A 206 7.44 -1.46 11.72
N MET A 207 6.28 -1.65 11.09
CA MET A 207 6.13 -2.52 9.93
C MET A 207 7.00 -2.06 8.75
N CYS A 208 7.01 -0.77 8.42
CA CYS A 208 7.83 -0.23 7.33
C CYS A 208 9.32 -0.43 7.60
N ASP A 209 9.78 -0.17 8.82
CA ASP A 209 11.17 -0.41 9.22
C ASP A 209 11.52 -1.90 9.10
N PHE A 210 10.65 -2.78 9.61
CA PHE A 210 10.80 -4.22 9.51
C PHE A 210 10.86 -4.72 8.06
N LEU A 211 9.94 -4.28 7.19
CA LEU A 211 9.90 -4.71 5.79
C LEU A 211 11.08 -4.16 4.99
N ASN A 212 11.57 -2.97 5.33
CA ASN A 212 12.78 -2.40 4.74
C ASN A 212 14.03 -3.22 5.11
N ASP A 213 14.15 -3.67 6.36
CA ASP A 213 15.24 -4.57 6.78
C ASP A 213 15.21 -5.91 6.04
N LYS A 214 14.03 -6.32 5.53
CA LYS A 214 13.82 -7.53 4.73
C LYS A 214 14.00 -7.30 3.22
N ALA A 215 14.63 -6.20 2.81
CA ALA A 215 14.96 -5.90 1.42
C ALA A 215 15.79 -7.00 0.72
N PHE A 216 16.48 -7.88 1.47
CA PHE A 216 17.18 -9.04 0.92
C PHE A 216 16.25 -10.07 0.26
N LEU A 217 14.92 -9.96 0.41
CA LEU A 217 13.97 -10.74 -0.38
C LEU A 217 14.20 -10.52 -1.88
N MET A 218 14.57 -9.31 -2.31
CA MET A 218 14.93 -9.04 -3.71
C MET A 218 16.18 -9.82 -4.14
N GLU A 219 17.17 -9.97 -3.25
CA GLU A 219 18.37 -10.78 -3.54
C GLU A 219 18.01 -12.26 -3.68
N LEU A 220 17.07 -12.75 -2.87
CA LEU A 220 16.56 -14.13 -2.99
C LEU A 220 15.87 -14.34 -4.34
N GLU A 221 15.01 -13.41 -4.77
CA GLU A 221 14.38 -13.46 -6.09
C GLU A 221 15.42 -13.47 -7.22
N GLU A 222 16.44 -12.63 -7.13
CA GLU A 222 17.50 -12.60 -8.12
C GLU A 222 18.30 -13.92 -8.13
N ASN A 223 18.58 -14.50 -6.97
CA ASN A 223 19.33 -15.75 -6.85
C ASN A 223 18.60 -16.92 -7.52
N ILE A 224 17.30 -17.07 -7.29
CA ILE A 224 16.52 -18.14 -7.91
C ILE A 224 16.36 -17.90 -9.42
N GLN A 225 16.20 -16.64 -9.84
CA GLN A 225 16.17 -16.28 -11.26
C GLN A 225 17.47 -16.66 -11.97
N GLN A 226 18.61 -16.29 -11.37
CA GLN A 226 19.92 -16.66 -11.89
C GLN A 226 20.11 -18.18 -11.91
N LEU A 227 19.57 -18.92 -10.94
CA LEU A 227 19.62 -20.38 -10.93
C LEU A 227 18.85 -20.98 -12.11
N HIS A 228 17.63 -20.47 -12.38
CA HIS A 228 16.82 -20.88 -13.52
C HIS A 228 17.48 -20.52 -14.85
N GLU A 229 18.00 -19.30 -14.99
CA GLU A 229 18.68 -18.84 -16.19
C GLU A 229 19.93 -19.68 -16.48
N LYS A 230 20.78 -19.93 -15.48
CA LYS A 230 21.97 -20.78 -15.63
C LYS A 230 21.60 -22.19 -16.07
N ARG A 231 20.54 -22.77 -15.51
CA ARG A 231 20.02 -24.08 -15.91
C ARG A 231 19.54 -24.08 -17.36
N ALA A 232 18.74 -23.10 -17.73
CA ALA A 232 18.21 -22.95 -19.09
C ALA A 232 19.32 -22.74 -20.12
N LEU A 233 20.30 -21.88 -19.81
CA LEU A 233 21.47 -21.63 -20.65
C LEU A 233 22.29 -22.91 -20.85
N ALA A 234 22.61 -23.63 -19.77
CA ALA A 234 23.38 -24.88 -19.85
C ALA A 234 22.68 -25.92 -20.75
N ILE A 235 21.36 -26.07 -20.62
CA ILE A 235 20.57 -26.94 -21.52
C ILE A 235 20.63 -26.43 -22.96
N SER A 236 20.46 -25.13 -23.19
CA SER A 236 20.44 -24.57 -24.54
C SER A 236 21.78 -24.72 -25.27
N GLU A 237 22.90 -24.49 -24.56
CA GLU A 237 24.25 -24.65 -25.09
C GLU A 237 24.54 -26.11 -25.41
N ARG A 238 24.10 -27.03 -24.54
CA ARG A 238 24.24 -28.47 -24.77
C ARG A 238 23.45 -28.92 -25.99
N ARG A 239 22.18 -28.52 -26.10
CA ARG A 239 21.35 -28.79 -27.28
C ARG A 239 21.99 -28.24 -28.55
N ALA A 240 22.51 -27.01 -28.52
CA ALA A 240 23.20 -26.44 -29.68
C ALA A 240 24.45 -27.23 -30.07
N ALA A 241 25.23 -27.68 -29.07
CA ALA A 241 26.42 -28.49 -29.29
C ALA A 241 26.08 -29.90 -29.81
N ASP A 242 25.01 -30.51 -29.30
CA ASP A 242 24.54 -31.83 -29.71
C ASP A 242 23.96 -31.78 -31.13
N LEU A 243 23.16 -30.75 -31.45
CA LEU A 243 22.67 -30.52 -32.80
C LEU A 243 23.83 -30.33 -33.80
N ALA A 244 24.86 -29.58 -33.43
CA ALA A 244 26.02 -29.37 -34.30
C ALA A 244 26.83 -30.65 -34.55
N ASP A 245 26.96 -31.53 -33.56
CA ASP A 245 27.65 -32.81 -33.71
C ASP A 245 26.81 -33.83 -34.51
N GLU A 246 25.49 -33.86 -34.27
CA GLU A 246 24.59 -34.85 -34.88
C GLU A 246 24.09 -34.45 -36.27
N SER A 247 23.94 -33.15 -36.57
CA SER A 247 23.38 -32.69 -37.85
C SER A 247 24.15 -33.24 -39.05
N GLY A 248 25.48 -33.21 -39.00
CA GLY A 248 26.32 -33.73 -40.08
C GLY A 248 26.21 -35.26 -40.25
N VAL A 249 26.04 -35.99 -39.15
CA VAL A 249 25.84 -37.45 -39.17
C VAL A 249 24.47 -37.80 -39.75
N ILE A 250 23.43 -37.07 -39.34
CA ILE A 250 22.06 -37.25 -39.83
C ILE A 250 21.97 -36.89 -41.31
N GLU A 251 22.58 -35.77 -41.73
CA GLU A 251 22.59 -35.33 -43.13
C GLU A 251 23.24 -36.40 -44.04
N ALA A 252 24.41 -36.92 -43.65
CA ALA A 252 25.06 -38.00 -44.39
C ALA A 252 24.19 -39.27 -44.48
N ALA A 253 23.53 -39.66 -43.39
CA ALA A 253 22.65 -40.82 -43.35
C ALA A 253 21.40 -40.62 -44.25
N VAL A 254 20.79 -39.44 -44.21
CA VAL A 254 19.62 -39.10 -45.01
C VAL A 254 19.96 -39.07 -46.49
N ILE A 255 21.07 -38.43 -46.89
CA ILE A 255 21.54 -38.40 -48.28
C ILE A 255 21.71 -39.82 -48.82
N ALA A 256 22.34 -40.71 -48.05
CA ALA A 256 22.53 -42.11 -48.44
C ALA A 256 21.21 -42.89 -48.57
N ALA A 257 20.27 -42.69 -47.64
CA ALA A 257 18.95 -43.31 -47.69
C ALA A 257 18.15 -42.85 -48.93
N VAL A 258 18.08 -41.53 -49.15
CA VAL A 258 17.34 -40.92 -50.26
C VAL A 258 17.91 -41.35 -51.62
N SER A 259 19.23 -41.51 -51.72
CA SER A 259 19.90 -42.01 -52.93
C SER A 259 19.47 -43.44 -53.32
N ILE A 260 19.07 -44.27 -52.36
CA ILE A 260 18.55 -45.61 -52.63
C ILE A 260 17.05 -45.60 -52.87
N LEU A 261 16.30 -44.83 -52.08
CA LEU A 261 14.84 -44.73 -52.22
C LEU A 261 14.42 -44.10 -53.54
N SER A 262 15.23 -43.21 -54.11
CA SER A 262 15.01 -42.66 -55.46
C SER A 262 15.07 -43.71 -56.57
N LYS A 263 15.68 -44.88 -56.31
CA LYS A 263 15.75 -46.01 -57.27
C LYS A 263 14.54 -46.95 -57.15
N GLY A 264 13.70 -46.80 -56.13
CA GLY A 264 12.49 -47.58 -55.92
C GLY A 264 12.15 -47.79 -54.44
N SER A 265 10.88 -48.12 -54.18
CA SER A 265 10.31 -48.27 -52.81
C SER A 265 9.98 -49.72 -52.44
N SER A 266 10.57 -50.69 -53.13
CA SER A 266 10.41 -52.12 -52.79
C SER A 266 10.93 -52.42 -51.37
N SER A 267 10.46 -53.48 -50.71
CA SER A 267 10.95 -53.85 -49.37
C SER A 267 12.47 -54.08 -49.33
N THR A 268 13.03 -54.63 -50.42
CA THR A 268 14.47 -54.77 -50.62
C THR A 268 15.17 -53.42 -50.70
N CYS A 269 14.57 -52.42 -51.36
CA CYS A 269 15.08 -51.05 -51.37
C CYS A 269 15.02 -50.40 -49.98
N LEU A 270 13.97 -50.65 -49.18
CA LEU A 270 13.87 -50.13 -47.81
C LEU A 270 14.99 -50.67 -46.91
N SER A 271 15.27 -51.98 -46.99
CA SER A 271 16.39 -52.60 -46.26
C SER A 271 17.75 -52.05 -46.72
N ALA A 272 17.95 -51.93 -48.03
CA ALA A 272 19.17 -51.36 -48.59
C ALA A 272 19.37 -49.89 -48.18
N ALA A 273 18.31 -49.07 -48.17
CA ALA A 273 18.33 -47.68 -47.73
C ALA A 273 18.71 -47.57 -46.25
N SER A 274 18.14 -48.41 -45.39
CA SER A 274 18.50 -48.48 -43.97
C SER A 274 19.99 -48.83 -43.79
N ASN A 275 20.49 -49.84 -44.50
CA ASN A 275 21.90 -50.24 -44.41
C ASN A 275 22.85 -49.15 -44.89
N ALA A 276 22.51 -48.45 -45.98
CA ALA A 276 23.31 -47.34 -46.48
C ALA A 276 23.29 -46.14 -45.54
N ALA A 277 22.14 -45.82 -44.94
CA ALA A 277 22.02 -44.78 -43.92
C ALA A 277 22.91 -45.09 -42.71
N GLN A 278 22.90 -46.33 -42.23
CA GLN A 278 23.74 -46.78 -41.12
C GLN A 278 25.24 -46.73 -41.46
N ALA A 279 25.62 -47.17 -42.66
CA ALA A 279 27.00 -47.11 -43.13
C ALA A 279 27.50 -45.66 -43.28
N ALA A 280 26.67 -44.77 -43.83
CA ALA A 280 26.98 -43.35 -43.96
C ALA A 280 27.09 -42.65 -42.60
N ALA A 281 26.17 -42.95 -41.66
CA ALA A 281 26.26 -42.46 -40.30
C ALA A 281 27.55 -42.92 -39.60
N ALA A 282 27.93 -44.20 -39.76
CA ALA A 282 29.17 -44.74 -39.20
C ALA A 282 30.41 -44.08 -39.81
N ALA A 283 30.42 -43.86 -41.13
CA ALA A 283 31.50 -43.17 -41.82
C ALA A 283 31.60 -41.69 -41.41
N ALA A 284 30.47 -40.98 -41.28
CA ALA A 284 30.43 -39.60 -40.84
C ALA A 284 31.02 -39.44 -39.43
N ARG A 285 30.64 -40.32 -38.49
CA ARG A 285 31.25 -40.39 -37.15
C ARG A 285 32.74 -40.70 -37.17
N GLY A 286 33.22 -41.49 -38.14
CA GLY A 286 34.65 -41.76 -38.31
C GLY A 286 35.42 -40.56 -38.85
N SER A 287 34.83 -39.81 -39.78
CA SER A 287 35.46 -38.68 -40.48
C SER A 287 35.59 -37.40 -39.64
N SER A 288 34.74 -37.23 -38.61
CA SER A 288 34.83 -36.12 -37.67
C SER A 288 36.06 -36.19 -36.75
N ASN A 289 36.82 -37.29 -36.79
CA ASN A 289 38.17 -37.34 -36.25
C ASN A 289 39.08 -36.40 -37.05
N LEU A 290 39.14 -35.13 -36.64
CA LEU A 290 40.11 -34.15 -37.12
C LEU A 290 41.49 -34.81 -37.18
N GLN A 291 42.14 -34.82 -38.35
CA GLN A 291 43.47 -35.41 -38.46
C GLN A 291 44.45 -34.70 -37.50
N PRO A 292 45.41 -35.44 -36.90
CA PRO A 292 46.43 -34.83 -36.06
C PRO A 292 47.15 -33.73 -36.82
N LYS A 293 47.05 -32.48 -36.34
CA LYS A 293 47.75 -31.34 -36.94
C LYS A 293 48.72 -30.81 -35.91
N LEU A 294 49.98 -31.21 -36.09
CA LEU A 294 51.07 -30.77 -35.24
C LEU A 294 51.41 -29.32 -35.55
N ASP A 295 51.54 -28.50 -34.50
CA ASP A 295 52.09 -27.15 -34.61
C ASP A 295 53.61 -27.20 -34.87
N GLU A 296 54.22 -26.03 -35.04
CA GLU A 296 55.67 -25.86 -35.24
C GLU A 296 56.51 -26.43 -34.08
N PHE A 297 55.89 -26.71 -32.94
CA PHE A 297 56.50 -27.30 -31.74
C PHE A 297 56.13 -28.79 -31.56
N GLY A 298 55.45 -29.41 -32.53
CA GLY A 298 55.05 -30.83 -32.47
C GLY A 298 53.83 -31.13 -31.59
N ARG A 299 53.08 -30.12 -31.15
CA ARG A 299 51.85 -30.28 -30.35
C ARG A 299 50.64 -30.40 -31.26
N ASP A 300 49.81 -31.43 -31.06
CA ASP A 300 48.60 -31.60 -31.85
C ASP A 300 47.53 -30.59 -31.46
N ILE A 301 47.28 -29.62 -32.36
CA ILE A 301 46.29 -28.55 -32.19
C ILE A 301 44.86 -29.14 -32.12
N ASN A 302 44.63 -30.28 -32.79
CA ASN A 302 43.32 -30.90 -32.88
C ASN A 302 43.06 -31.91 -31.76
N MET A 303 44.07 -32.27 -30.97
CA MET A 303 43.94 -33.25 -29.89
C MET A 303 42.85 -32.85 -28.90
N GLN A 304 42.83 -31.60 -28.46
CA GLN A 304 41.81 -31.10 -27.53
C GLN A 304 40.39 -31.24 -28.11
N LYS A 305 40.20 -30.82 -29.36
CA LYS A 305 38.89 -30.92 -30.04
C LYS A 305 38.42 -32.36 -30.18
N ARG A 306 39.34 -33.29 -30.44
CA ARG A 306 39.02 -34.72 -30.52
C ARG A 306 38.59 -35.27 -29.16
N MET A 307 39.29 -34.89 -28.09
CA MET A 307 38.93 -35.28 -26.72
C MET A 307 37.58 -34.70 -26.31
N ASP A 308 37.31 -33.42 -26.62
CA ASP A 308 36.03 -32.77 -26.31
C ASP A 308 34.86 -33.38 -27.11
N LEU A 309 35.07 -33.73 -28.39
CA LEU A 309 34.05 -34.40 -29.19
C LEU A 309 33.74 -35.81 -28.65
N LYS A 310 34.77 -36.57 -28.28
CA LYS A 310 34.61 -37.89 -27.67
C LYS A 310 33.90 -37.82 -26.32
N ARG A 311 34.29 -36.86 -25.47
CA ARG A 311 33.61 -36.61 -24.18
C ARG A 311 32.12 -36.32 -24.40
N ARG A 312 31.78 -35.39 -25.30
CA ARG A 312 30.38 -35.06 -25.61
C ARG A 312 29.60 -36.26 -26.16
N GLU A 313 30.22 -37.10 -26.98
CA GLU A 313 29.60 -38.34 -27.47
C GLU A 313 29.34 -39.36 -26.35
N GLU A 314 30.30 -39.52 -25.44
CA GLU A 314 30.15 -40.36 -24.25
C GLU A 314 29.04 -39.84 -23.33
N ASP A 315 29.01 -38.53 -23.08
CA ASP A 315 27.97 -37.87 -22.28
C ASP A 315 26.58 -38.05 -22.90
N ARG A 316 26.45 -37.90 -24.24
CA ARG A 316 25.20 -38.20 -24.97
C ARG A 316 24.78 -39.65 -24.80
N ARG A 317 25.72 -40.58 -24.95
CA ARG A 317 25.45 -42.01 -24.81
C ARG A 317 24.99 -42.34 -23.40
N GLN A 318 25.64 -41.76 -22.38
CA GLN A 318 25.25 -41.91 -21.00
C GLN A 318 23.83 -41.37 -20.77
N ARG A 319 23.54 -40.13 -21.19
CA ARG A 319 22.18 -39.54 -21.11
C ARG A 319 21.13 -40.42 -21.77
N LYS A 320 21.41 -40.97 -22.96
CA LYS A 320 20.50 -41.89 -23.65
C LYS A 320 20.23 -43.17 -22.84
N THR A 321 21.28 -43.82 -22.33
CA THR A 321 21.12 -45.02 -21.48
C THR A 321 20.35 -44.72 -20.19
N GLN A 322 20.55 -43.54 -19.61
CA GLN A 322 19.82 -43.10 -18.42
C GLN A 322 18.34 -42.81 -18.73
N SER A 323 18.05 -42.14 -19.85
CA SER A 323 16.68 -41.92 -20.31
C SER A 323 15.96 -43.25 -20.54
N GLU A 324 16.61 -44.21 -21.22
CA GLU A 324 16.07 -45.54 -21.47
C GLU A 324 15.79 -46.31 -20.17
N THR A 325 16.71 -46.28 -19.20
CA THR A 325 16.48 -46.92 -17.89
C THR A 325 15.34 -46.25 -17.10
N LYS A 326 15.25 -44.90 -17.10
CA LYS A 326 14.14 -44.14 -16.50
C LYS A 326 12.79 -44.48 -17.18
N ARG A 327 12.77 -44.66 -18.51
CA ARG A 327 11.58 -45.08 -19.27
C ARG A 327 11.17 -46.53 -18.97
N LEU A 328 12.12 -47.44 -18.89
CA LEU A 328 11.86 -48.84 -18.51
C LEU A 328 11.32 -48.95 -17.08
N ALA A 329 11.89 -48.17 -16.14
CA ALA A 329 11.45 -48.15 -14.75
C ALA A 329 10.03 -47.56 -14.58
N SER A 330 9.69 -46.52 -15.34
CA SER A 330 8.33 -45.94 -15.32
C SER A 330 7.30 -46.83 -16.02
N ALA A 331 7.66 -47.54 -17.08
CA ALA A 331 6.79 -48.56 -17.67
C ALA A 331 6.45 -49.71 -16.70
N ALA A 332 7.36 -50.01 -15.77
CA ALA A 332 7.14 -51.01 -14.71
C ALA A 332 6.32 -50.46 -13.52
N LYS A 333 6.46 -49.16 -13.19
CA LYS A 333 5.70 -48.51 -12.10
C LYS A 333 4.38 -47.93 -12.64
N ASN A 334 3.32 -48.70 -12.49
CA ASN A 334 1.97 -48.35 -12.93
C ASN A 334 1.35 -47.21 -12.08
N LYS A 335 0.86 -46.17 -12.78
CA LYS A 335 -0.27 -45.25 -12.52
C LYS A 335 -0.26 -44.09 -11.50
N ASP A 336 0.57 -44.02 -10.46
CA ASP A 336 0.38 -42.95 -9.45
C ASP A 336 1.39 -41.78 -9.48
N ILE A 337 2.38 -41.81 -10.36
CA ILE A 337 3.29 -40.67 -10.53
C ILE A 337 2.81 -39.86 -11.74
N LYS A 338 2.23 -38.68 -11.49
CA LYS A 338 1.98 -37.63 -12.50
C LYS A 338 3.32 -37.13 -13.05
N LYS A 339 4.04 -37.97 -13.77
CA LYS A 339 5.35 -37.64 -14.32
C LYS A 339 5.13 -36.88 -15.63
N ILE A 340 5.62 -35.64 -15.70
CA ILE A 340 5.39 -34.75 -16.83
C ILE A 340 6.09 -35.30 -18.09
N GLU A 341 5.38 -35.20 -19.22
CA GLU A 341 5.91 -35.53 -20.53
C GLU A 341 7.15 -34.68 -20.82
N GLY A 342 8.30 -35.33 -21.03
CA GLY A 342 9.58 -34.66 -21.31
C GLY A 342 10.67 -34.87 -20.27
N GLU A 343 10.33 -35.06 -18.99
CA GLU A 343 11.35 -35.26 -17.92
C GLU A 343 12.16 -36.54 -18.10
N LEU A 344 11.55 -37.59 -18.65
CA LEU A 344 12.23 -38.85 -18.97
C LEU A 344 13.26 -38.69 -20.09
N SER A 345 13.10 -37.67 -20.92
CA SER A 345 14.00 -37.33 -22.02
C SER A 345 14.87 -36.11 -21.68
N THR A 346 15.02 -35.79 -20.38
CA THR A 346 15.81 -34.64 -19.96
C THR A 346 17.22 -34.71 -20.55
N ASP A 347 17.65 -33.57 -21.04
CA ASP A 347 18.96 -33.37 -21.64
C ASP A 347 20.07 -33.18 -20.58
N GLU A 348 19.68 -33.14 -19.31
CA GLU A 348 20.56 -32.88 -18.18
C GLU A 348 21.26 -34.16 -17.70
N SER A 349 22.52 -33.98 -17.29
CA SER A 349 23.27 -35.03 -16.61
C SER A 349 22.74 -35.20 -15.18
N ASP A 350 22.82 -36.40 -14.60
CA ASP A 350 22.40 -36.61 -13.21
C ASP A 350 23.14 -35.67 -12.24
N SER A 351 24.43 -35.39 -12.48
CA SER A 351 25.22 -34.44 -11.68
C SER A 351 24.66 -33.02 -11.70
N GLU A 352 24.19 -32.55 -12.86
CA GLU A 352 23.64 -31.20 -13.02
C GLU A 352 22.27 -31.10 -12.37
N SER A 353 21.44 -32.13 -12.56
CA SER A 353 20.14 -32.24 -11.90
C SER A 353 20.28 -32.26 -10.38
N THR A 354 21.24 -33.02 -9.83
CA THR A 354 21.50 -33.05 -8.39
C THR A 354 22.04 -31.73 -7.86
N ALA A 355 22.91 -31.04 -8.63
CA ALA A 355 23.44 -29.74 -8.25
C ALA A 355 22.32 -28.69 -8.20
N TYR A 356 21.45 -28.67 -9.22
CA TYR A 356 20.29 -27.78 -9.25
C TYR A 356 19.34 -28.02 -8.08
N VAL A 357 18.99 -29.29 -7.80
CA VAL A 357 18.13 -29.63 -6.65
C VAL A 357 18.79 -29.19 -5.35
N SER A 358 20.10 -29.38 -5.18
CA SER A 358 20.82 -28.95 -3.99
C SER A 358 20.80 -27.43 -3.82
N SER A 359 21.07 -26.67 -4.88
CA SER A 359 21.01 -25.20 -4.84
C SER A 359 19.60 -24.68 -4.61
N ARG A 360 18.57 -25.34 -5.16
CA ARG A 360 17.17 -25.01 -4.90
C ARG A 360 16.80 -25.28 -3.44
N ASP A 361 17.24 -26.41 -2.88
CA ASP A 361 16.98 -26.75 -1.48
C ASP A 361 17.68 -25.79 -0.52
N GLU A 362 18.89 -25.33 -0.85
CA GLU A 362 19.58 -24.26 -0.13
C GLU A 362 18.81 -22.94 -0.20
N PHE A 363 18.30 -22.57 -1.38
CA PHE A 363 17.44 -21.42 -1.56
C PHE A 363 16.15 -21.50 -0.73
N LEU A 364 15.45 -22.65 -0.75
CA LEU A 364 14.22 -22.84 0.02
C LEU A 364 14.47 -22.70 1.51
N LYS A 365 15.59 -23.26 2.01
CA LYS A 365 16.01 -23.05 3.40
C LYS A 365 16.26 -21.57 3.70
N ALA A 366 16.94 -20.84 2.82
CA ALA A 366 17.14 -19.40 3.00
C ALA A 366 15.80 -18.63 3.01
N ALA A 367 14.87 -18.99 2.14
CA ALA A 367 13.53 -18.42 2.07
C ALA A 367 12.69 -18.70 3.35
N ASP A 368 12.84 -19.87 3.95
CA ASP A 368 12.22 -20.16 5.25
C ASP A 368 12.77 -19.31 6.39
N HIS A 369 14.02 -18.83 6.28
CA HIS A 369 14.66 -18.00 7.30
C HIS A 369 14.36 -16.50 7.18
N VAL A 370 13.60 -16.07 6.16
CA VAL A 370 13.37 -14.64 5.89
C VAL A 370 12.65 -13.93 7.03
N PHE A 371 11.65 -14.58 7.64
CA PHE A 371 10.80 -13.98 8.68
C PHE A 371 10.98 -14.62 10.07
N ILE A 372 11.99 -15.46 10.27
CA ILE A 372 12.20 -16.15 11.56
C ILE A 372 12.56 -15.17 12.68
N ASP A 373 13.27 -14.09 12.36
CA ASP A 373 13.66 -13.04 13.30
C ASP A 373 12.54 -12.00 13.53
N ALA A 374 11.43 -12.09 12.78
CA ALA A 374 10.31 -11.19 12.91
C ALA A 374 9.62 -11.39 14.27
N LYS A 375 9.12 -10.29 14.85
CA LYS A 375 8.20 -10.40 15.99
C LYS A 375 6.91 -11.09 15.53
N GLU A 376 6.25 -11.79 16.45
CA GLU A 376 5.04 -12.56 16.17
C GLU A 376 3.99 -11.74 15.39
N GLU A 377 3.82 -10.46 15.74
CA GLU A 377 2.86 -9.52 15.11
C GLU A 377 3.12 -9.21 13.63
N TYR A 378 4.30 -9.56 13.11
CA TYR A 378 4.74 -9.31 11.74
C TYR A 378 5.17 -10.59 11.02
N SER A 379 5.08 -11.75 11.69
CA SER A 379 5.73 -12.99 11.24
C SER A 379 5.03 -13.67 10.07
N SER A 380 3.71 -13.49 9.94
CA SER A 380 2.92 -14.15 8.90
C SER A 380 1.84 -13.22 8.35
N LEU A 381 1.48 -13.44 7.09
CA LEU A 381 0.44 -12.68 6.40
C LEU A 381 -0.88 -12.71 7.18
N ARG A 382 -1.27 -13.87 7.72
CA ARG A 382 -2.49 -14.04 8.53
C ARG A 382 -2.56 -13.10 9.73
N ILE A 383 -1.48 -13.02 10.52
CA ILE A 383 -1.45 -12.17 11.72
C ILE A 383 -1.56 -10.70 11.34
N VAL A 384 -0.85 -10.28 10.29
CA VAL A 384 -0.92 -8.90 9.80
C VAL A 384 -2.31 -8.59 9.26
N LYS A 385 -2.91 -9.51 8.50
CA LYS A 385 -4.29 -9.41 8.02
C LYS A 385 -5.27 -9.23 9.19
N ASP A 386 -5.22 -10.09 10.20
CA ASP A 386 -6.13 -10.05 11.35
C ASP A 386 -6.01 -8.71 12.10
N LYS A 387 -4.80 -8.15 12.19
CA LYS A 387 -4.59 -6.79 12.71
C LYS A 387 -5.31 -5.77 11.83
N PHE A 388 -5.09 -5.74 10.52
CA PHE A 388 -5.75 -4.77 9.63
C PHE A 388 -7.29 -4.89 9.64
N GLU A 389 -7.83 -6.11 9.73
CA GLU A 389 -9.26 -6.34 9.87
C GLU A 389 -9.81 -5.85 11.22
N GLY A 390 -9.12 -6.17 12.32
CA GLY A 390 -9.48 -5.69 13.64
C GLY A 390 -9.47 -4.16 13.73
N TRP A 391 -8.60 -3.52 12.98
CA TRP A 391 -8.52 -2.06 12.85
C TRP A 391 -9.68 -1.48 12.03
N LYS A 392 -9.95 -2.08 10.87
CA LYS A 392 -11.10 -1.71 10.02
C LYS A 392 -12.42 -1.82 10.78
N ALA A 393 -12.58 -2.83 11.64
CA ALA A 393 -13.78 -3.04 12.45
C ALA A 393 -13.99 -2.00 13.56
N GLN A 394 -12.91 -1.45 14.12
CA GLN A 394 -12.99 -0.49 15.24
C GLN A 394 -13.43 0.90 14.81
N TYR A 395 -12.80 1.46 13.76
CA TYR A 395 -13.14 2.77 13.23
C TYR A 395 -13.15 2.77 11.69
N PRO A 396 -14.22 2.26 11.05
CA PRO A 396 -14.28 2.13 9.59
C PRO A 396 -14.05 3.46 8.85
N SER A 397 -14.63 4.57 9.34
CA SER A 397 -14.45 5.88 8.71
C SER A 397 -13.00 6.36 8.79
N ALA A 398 -12.38 6.28 9.97
CA ALA A 398 -10.98 6.68 10.14
C ALA A 398 -10.01 5.79 9.35
N TYR A 399 -10.32 4.49 9.22
CA TYR A 399 -9.56 3.54 8.40
C TYR A 399 -9.60 3.94 6.92
N ARG A 400 -10.77 4.32 6.41
CA ARG A 400 -10.95 4.83 5.05
C ARG A 400 -10.24 6.16 4.84
N ASP A 401 -10.41 7.09 5.77
CA ASP A 401 -9.85 8.44 5.66
C ASP A 401 -8.30 8.43 5.71
N ALA A 402 -7.72 7.46 6.42
CA ALA A 402 -6.28 7.19 6.41
C ALA A 402 -5.79 6.43 5.16
N HIS A 403 -6.68 6.09 4.24
CA HIS A 403 -6.38 5.35 3.00
C HIS A 403 -5.62 4.03 3.23
N VAL A 404 -5.87 3.35 4.36
CA VAL A 404 -5.18 2.10 4.71
C VAL A 404 -5.47 1.00 3.68
N ALA A 405 -6.66 1.02 3.09
CA ALA A 405 -7.03 0.09 2.02
C ALA A 405 -6.15 0.25 0.76
N LEU A 406 -5.62 1.45 0.50
CA LEU A 406 -4.74 1.67 -0.64
C LEU A 406 -3.32 1.15 -0.39
N SER A 407 -2.88 1.11 0.87
CA SER A 407 -1.51 0.72 1.24
C SER A 407 -1.38 -0.75 1.67
N ALA A 408 -2.45 -1.41 2.13
CA ALA A 408 -2.37 -2.82 2.55
C ALA A 408 -1.82 -3.77 1.48
N PRO A 409 -2.10 -3.60 0.16
CA PRO A 409 -1.47 -4.42 -0.88
C PRO A 409 0.05 -4.37 -0.81
N SER A 410 0.62 -3.18 -0.64
CA SER A 410 2.07 -2.98 -0.53
C SER A 410 2.64 -3.65 0.72
N VAL A 411 1.88 -3.66 1.82
CA VAL A 411 2.26 -4.35 3.08
C VAL A 411 2.22 -5.87 2.90
N PHE A 412 1.26 -6.42 2.16
CA PHE A 412 1.13 -7.86 1.93
C PHE A 412 2.08 -8.39 0.87
N SER A 413 2.57 -7.53 -0.03
CA SER A 413 3.48 -7.88 -1.15
C SER A 413 4.62 -8.82 -0.74
N PRO A 414 5.42 -8.54 0.30
CA PRO A 414 6.59 -9.35 0.62
C PRO A 414 6.22 -10.77 1.07
N TYR A 415 5.09 -10.92 1.78
CA TYR A 415 4.61 -12.23 2.22
C TYR A 415 4.16 -13.09 1.04
N VAL A 416 3.37 -12.50 0.13
CA VAL A 416 2.87 -13.21 -1.06
C VAL A 416 4.02 -13.58 -1.99
N ARG A 417 4.96 -12.65 -2.20
CA ARG A 417 6.17 -12.92 -3.01
C ARG A 417 7.00 -14.05 -2.42
N LEU A 418 7.14 -14.11 -1.10
CA LEU A 418 7.87 -15.19 -0.45
C LEU A 418 7.19 -16.56 -0.64
N GLU A 419 5.86 -16.63 -0.60
CA GLU A 419 5.14 -17.87 -0.87
C GLU A 419 5.26 -18.29 -2.34
N LEU A 420 5.16 -17.35 -3.27
CA LEU A 420 5.27 -17.63 -4.71
C LEU A 420 6.68 -18.01 -5.14
N LEU A 421 7.70 -17.51 -4.46
CA LEU A 421 9.09 -17.91 -4.66
C LEU A 421 9.33 -19.39 -4.35
N LYS A 422 8.54 -19.96 -3.44
CA LYS A 422 8.64 -21.37 -3.05
C LYS A 422 7.81 -22.27 -3.97
N TRP A 423 6.83 -21.70 -4.65
CA TRP A 423 5.87 -22.44 -5.46
C TRP A 423 6.48 -22.89 -6.80
N ASP A 424 6.40 -24.20 -7.06
CA ASP A 424 6.84 -24.81 -8.32
C ASP A 424 5.63 -25.37 -9.08
N PRO A 425 5.10 -24.65 -10.09
CA PRO A 425 3.84 -25.00 -10.75
C PRO A 425 3.93 -26.31 -11.56
N LEU A 426 5.15 -26.76 -11.89
CA LEU A 426 5.34 -27.99 -12.66
C LEU A 426 5.31 -29.21 -11.74
N HIS A 427 5.86 -29.09 -10.53
CA HIS A 427 6.06 -30.25 -9.65
C HIS A 427 5.08 -30.29 -8.48
N GLU A 428 4.53 -29.15 -8.06
CA GLU A 428 3.52 -29.11 -7.01
C GLU A 428 2.12 -29.38 -7.53
N THR A 429 1.29 -29.98 -6.67
CA THR A 429 -0.11 -30.29 -6.96
C THR A 429 -1.07 -29.16 -6.61
N ILE A 430 -0.57 -28.12 -5.94
CA ILE A 430 -1.37 -27.00 -5.43
C ILE A 430 -1.56 -26.02 -6.58
N ASP A 431 -2.82 -25.74 -6.92
CA ASP A 431 -3.17 -24.74 -7.91
C ASP A 431 -2.90 -23.33 -7.34
N PHE A 432 -2.66 -22.36 -8.22
CA PHE A 432 -2.40 -20.97 -7.86
C PHE A 432 -3.47 -20.40 -6.91
N PHE A 433 -4.74 -20.74 -7.17
CA PHE A 433 -5.87 -20.27 -6.36
C PHE A 433 -6.04 -21.04 -5.03
N ASP A 434 -5.41 -22.19 -4.88
CA ASP A 434 -5.48 -23.02 -3.67
C ASP A 434 -4.37 -22.69 -2.66
N MET A 435 -3.46 -21.77 -3.01
CA MET A 435 -2.39 -21.31 -2.13
C MET A 435 -2.94 -20.59 -0.88
N ASP A 436 -2.20 -20.67 0.22
CA ASP A 436 -2.62 -20.11 1.51
C ASP A 436 -2.78 -18.59 1.44
N TRP A 437 -1.82 -17.87 0.85
CA TRP A 437 -1.95 -16.42 0.67
C TRP A 437 -3.20 -16.00 -0.11
N HIS A 438 -3.63 -16.80 -1.09
CA HIS A 438 -4.76 -16.45 -1.94
C HIS A 438 -6.08 -16.61 -1.18
N LYS A 439 -6.21 -17.68 -0.38
CA LYS A 439 -7.34 -17.83 0.55
C LYS A 439 -7.37 -16.69 1.56
N ASP A 440 -6.21 -16.39 2.14
CA ASP A 440 -6.08 -15.29 3.11
C ASP A 440 -6.45 -13.95 2.47
N ALA A 441 -6.10 -13.74 1.20
CA ALA A 441 -6.43 -12.53 0.47
C ALA A 441 -7.93 -12.40 0.14
N GLN A 442 -8.56 -13.46 -0.36
CA GLN A 442 -9.99 -13.45 -0.72
C GLN A 442 -10.89 -13.02 0.44
N ASP A 443 -10.62 -13.54 1.64
CA ASP A 443 -11.35 -13.21 2.86
C ASP A 443 -11.33 -11.72 3.20
N LEU A 444 -10.23 -11.02 2.88
CA LEU A 444 -10.07 -9.59 3.13
C LEU A 444 -10.87 -8.72 2.15
N GLY A 445 -11.67 -9.35 1.28
CA GLY A 445 -12.41 -8.71 0.21
C GLY A 445 -11.55 -8.41 -1.02
N LEU A 446 -10.35 -9.00 -1.12
CA LEU A 446 -9.44 -8.82 -2.26
C LEU A 446 -9.94 -9.66 -3.44
N SER A 447 -11.00 -9.19 -4.11
CA SER A 447 -11.54 -9.85 -5.30
C SER A 447 -10.70 -9.50 -6.52
N ILE A 448 -10.31 -10.54 -7.29
CA ILE A 448 -9.67 -10.42 -8.60
C ILE A 448 -10.75 -10.06 -9.63
N GLU A 449 -11.40 -8.90 -9.52
CA GLU A 449 -12.23 -8.41 -10.62
C GLU A 449 -11.36 -7.56 -11.55
N LEU A 450 -10.87 -8.21 -12.60
CA LEU A 450 -10.24 -7.59 -13.77
C LEU A 450 -11.26 -6.77 -14.58
N LEU A 451 -12.00 -5.83 -13.99
CA LEU A 451 -12.88 -4.94 -14.75
C LEU A 451 -12.99 -3.56 -14.08
N PRO A 452 -12.90 -2.46 -14.86
CA PRO A 452 -13.14 -1.13 -14.34
C PRO A 452 -14.64 -0.92 -14.18
N LEU A 453 -15.02 -0.12 -13.17
CA LEU A 453 -16.35 0.46 -12.92
C LEU A 453 -17.25 -0.33 -11.96
N SER A 454 -17.09 -0.11 -10.65
CA SER A 454 -18.26 0.02 -9.76
C SER A 454 -17.88 0.55 -8.37
N HIS A 455 -18.55 1.65 -8.00
CA HIS A 455 -18.71 2.29 -6.68
C HIS A 455 -17.54 2.26 -5.66
N PRO A 456 -17.01 3.42 -5.21
CA PRO A 456 -15.79 3.53 -4.39
C PRO A 456 -15.98 3.19 -2.90
N ASP A 457 -16.97 2.38 -2.55
CA ASP A 457 -17.14 1.94 -1.16
C ASP A 457 -16.21 0.74 -0.90
N GLU A 458 -14.92 1.05 -0.81
CA GLU A 458 -13.88 0.34 -0.04
C GLU A 458 -13.56 -1.13 -0.39
N GLN A 459 -13.89 -1.61 -1.58
CA GLN A 459 -13.34 -2.89 -2.04
C GLN A 459 -11.91 -2.68 -2.57
N PHE A 460 -10.96 -3.43 -2.03
CA PHE A 460 -9.56 -3.38 -2.44
C PHE A 460 -9.40 -3.82 -3.92
N ASP A 461 -9.18 -2.88 -4.84
CA ASP A 461 -8.79 -3.21 -6.22
C ASP A 461 -7.33 -3.69 -6.25
N MET A 462 -7.17 -5.01 -6.22
CA MET A 462 -5.87 -5.67 -6.25
C MET A 462 -5.41 -6.01 -7.66
N SER A 463 -6.14 -5.65 -8.71
CA SER A 463 -5.75 -5.98 -10.08
C SER A 463 -4.31 -5.57 -10.41
N PRO A 464 -3.82 -4.37 -10.01
CA PRO A 464 -2.43 -3.98 -10.23
C PRO A 464 -1.44 -4.82 -9.40
N PHE A 465 -1.83 -5.20 -8.18
CA PHE A 465 -1.02 -6.00 -7.28
C PHE A 465 -0.87 -7.43 -7.78
N TYR A 466 -1.97 -8.09 -8.16
CA TYR A 466 -1.93 -9.40 -8.80
C TYR A 466 -1.16 -9.36 -10.11
N ALA A 467 -1.35 -8.33 -10.94
CA ALA A 467 -0.56 -8.18 -12.16
C ALA A 467 0.94 -8.05 -11.86
N ALA A 468 1.33 -7.24 -10.89
CA ALA A 468 2.72 -7.09 -10.49
C ALA A 468 3.31 -8.40 -9.95
N ILE A 469 2.54 -9.12 -9.15
CA ILE A 469 2.91 -10.44 -8.61
C ILE A 469 3.06 -11.47 -9.71
N VAL A 470 2.05 -11.60 -10.59
CA VAL A 470 2.07 -12.56 -11.70
C VAL A 470 3.19 -12.21 -12.68
N VAL A 471 3.46 -10.93 -12.94
CA VAL A 471 4.60 -10.51 -13.78
C VAL A 471 5.92 -10.82 -13.08
N SER A 472 6.05 -10.59 -11.77
CA SER A 472 7.23 -10.96 -11.00
C SER A 472 7.45 -12.47 -11.02
N TRP A 473 6.37 -13.24 -10.91
CA TRP A 473 6.39 -14.70 -10.93
C TRP A 473 6.63 -15.28 -12.33
N LEU A 474 6.09 -14.67 -13.39
CA LEU A 474 6.39 -15.06 -14.77
C LEU A 474 7.81 -14.68 -15.19
N ARG A 475 8.43 -13.74 -14.47
CA ARG A 475 9.83 -13.37 -14.67
C ARG A 475 10.76 -14.40 -14.04
N LEU A 476 10.36 -14.93 -12.87
CA LEU A 476 10.91 -16.11 -12.19
C LEU A 476 10.71 -17.37 -13.04
#